data_AF-A0A5R8PLJ6-F1
#
_entry.id   AF-A0A5R8PLJ6-F1
#
_cell.length_a   1.000
_cell.length_b   1.000
_cell.length_c   1.000
_cell.angle_alpha   90.00
_cell.angle_beta   90.00
_cell.angle_gamma   90.00
#
_symmetry.space_group_name_H-M   'P 1'
#
loop_
_entity.id
_entity.type
_entity.pdbx_description
1 polymer ?
#
loop_
_entity_poly.entity_id
_entity_poly.type
_entity_poly.pdbx_seq_one_letter_code
_entity_poly.pdbx_strand_id
1 'polypeptide(L)'
;MSESDQSILLDTSVLIDFAEVQSALPEEADASISAISLAELAAGIHSSKDPVRQAERQLQFRWVVQSFEPLVFDAETAHVYGSLAFLVQQIGRKPRGRVADLQIAATAVQHALPLYTRNPDDFKGLGPLLNVIPV
;
A
#
# COMPACT_ATOMS: atom_id res chain seq x y z
N MET A 1 -9.40 18.66 -19.08
CA MET A 1 -9.12 17.43 -18.32
C MET A 1 -10.12 17.43 -17.20
N SER A 2 -11.16 16.59 -17.30
CA SER A 2 -12.18 16.48 -16.25
C SER A 2 -11.55 15.87 -14.99
N GLU A 3 -12.03 16.27 -13.83
CA GLU A 3 -11.62 15.80 -12.49
C GLU A 3 -11.98 14.30 -12.23
N SER A 4 -12.22 13.51 -13.27
CA SER A 4 -12.96 12.23 -13.20
C SER A 4 -12.12 10.96 -13.45
N ASP A 5 -10.78 11.00 -13.35
CA ASP A 5 -9.92 9.82 -13.58
C ASP A 5 -8.69 9.83 -12.65
N GLN A 6 -8.90 10.02 -11.34
CA GLN A 6 -7.78 9.94 -10.39
C GLN A 6 -7.63 8.51 -9.86
N SER A 7 -6.76 7.70 -10.46
CA SER A 7 -6.39 6.39 -9.90
C SER A 7 -5.40 6.55 -8.75
N ILE A 8 -5.56 5.77 -7.68
CA ILE A 8 -4.72 5.83 -6.48
C ILE A 8 -4.33 4.42 -5.99
N LEU A 9 -3.21 4.31 -5.28
CA LEU A 9 -2.84 3.10 -4.55
C LEU A 9 -3.04 3.30 -3.04
N LEU A 10 -3.79 2.41 -2.41
CA LEU A 10 -3.95 2.41 -0.96
C LEU A 10 -2.90 1.50 -0.31
N ASP A 11 -2.15 2.04 0.63
CA ASP A 11 -1.26 1.27 1.52
C ASP A 11 -2.07 0.36 2.46
N THR A 12 -1.43 -0.68 2.99
CA THR A 12 -2.04 -1.61 3.96
C THR A 12 -2.58 -0.87 5.18
N SER A 13 -1.85 0.15 5.67
CA SER A 13 -2.29 0.96 6.82
C SER A 13 -3.65 1.64 6.58
N VAL A 14 -3.92 2.10 5.35
CA VAL A 14 -5.19 2.70 4.96
C VAL A 14 -6.30 1.66 4.94
N LEU A 15 -6.02 0.45 4.46
CA LEU A 15 -7.00 -0.63 4.43
C LEU A 15 -7.39 -1.11 5.84
N ILE A 16 -6.42 -1.14 6.76
CA ILE A 16 -6.64 -1.55 8.16
C ILE A 16 -7.61 -0.58 8.84
N ASP A 17 -7.44 0.72 8.62
CA ASP A 17 -8.19 1.76 9.31
C ASP A 17 -9.10 2.56 8.38
N PHE A 18 -9.60 1.93 7.31
CA PHE A 18 -10.27 2.60 6.20
C PHE A 18 -11.42 3.51 6.63
N ALA A 19 -12.25 3.04 7.57
CA ALA A 19 -13.40 3.80 8.08
C ALA A 19 -12.99 5.12 8.76
N GLU A 20 -11.77 5.19 9.32
CA GLU A 20 -11.26 6.40 9.98
C GLU A 20 -10.73 7.42 8.97
N VAL A 21 -10.15 6.95 7.86
CA VAL A 21 -9.41 7.80 6.91
C VAL A 21 -10.12 8.03 5.58
N GLN A 22 -11.27 7.40 5.35
CA GLN A 22 -12.00 7.50 4.07
C GLN A 22 -12.33 8.94 3.67
N SER A 23 -12.57 9.84 4.62
CA SER A 23 -12.87 11.26 4.33
C SER A 23 -11.66 12.05 3.81
N ALA A 24 -10.46 11.51 3.95
CA ALA A 24 -9.23 12.09 3.39
C ALA A 24 -8.90 11.52 1.99
N LEU A 25 -9.64 10.50 1.54
CA LEU A 25 -9.50 9.94 0.19
C LEU A 25 -10.35 10.76 -0.80
N PRO A 26 -9.91 10.91 -2.06
CA PRO A 26 -10.74 11.57 -3.07
C PRO A 26 -12.00 10.73 -3.34
N GLU A 27 -13.18 11.35 -3.29
CA GLU A 27 -14.48 10.65 -3.41
C GLU A 27 -14.66 9.92 -4.74
N GLU A 28 -14.12 10.46 -5.82
CA GLU A 28 -14.25 9.91 -7.19
C GLU A 28 -12.99 9.15 -7.66
N ALA A 29 -12.04 8.85 -6.75
CA ALA A 29 -10.82 8.14 -7.12
C ALA A 29 -11.06 6.65 -7.36
N ASP A 30 -10.43 6.12 -8.41
CA ASP A 30 -10.36 4.67 -8.66
C ASP A 30 -9.23 4.07 -7.82
N ALA A 31 -9.61 3.40 -6.73
CA ALA A 31 -8.66 2.88 -5.75
C ALA A 31 -8.24 1.45 -6.05
N SER A 32 -6.93 1.22 -6.13
CA SER A 32 -6.32 -0.11 -6.21
C SER A 32 -5.49 -0.41 -4.96
N ILE A 33 -5.12 -1.67 -4.76
CA ILE A 33 -4.23 -2.11 -3.67
C ILE A 33 -3.05 -2.89 -4.24
N SER A 34 -1.97 -3.04 -3.47
CA SER A 34 -0.91 -4.00 -3.83
C SER A 34 -1.32 -5.41 -3.41
N ALA A 35 -0.97 -6.43 -4.20
CA ALA A 35 -1.05 -7.82 -3.79
C ALA A 35 -0.25 -8.10 -2.50
N ILE A 36 0.78 -7.28 -2.20
CA ILE A 36 1.55 -7.36 -0.95
C ILE A 36 0.68 -6.95 0.25
N SER A 37 -0.10 -5.87 0.14
CA SER A 37 -1.05 -5.44 1.16
C SER A 37 -2.11 -6.51 1.42
N LEU A 38 -2.61 -7.16 0.36
CA LEU A 38 -3.53 -8.27 0.50
C LEU A 38 -2.90 -9.46 1.26
N ALA A 39 -1.63 -9.76 0.98
CA ALA A 39 -0.88 -10.81 1.69
C ALA A 39 -0.68 -10.47 3.18
N GLU A 40 -0.40 -9.21 3.51
CA GLU A 40 -0.28 -8.74 4.89
C GLU A 40 -1.61 -8.88 5.67
N LEU A 41 -2.73 -8.51 5.06
CA LEU A 41 -4.06 -8.69 5.65
C LEU A 41 -4.39 -10.17 5.87
N ALA A 42 -4.08 -11.03 4.90
CA ALA A 42 -4.28 -12.48 5.02
C ALA A 42 -3.45 -13.07 6.17
N ALA A 43 -2.17 -12.72 6.26
CA ALA A 43 -1.30 -13.12 7.37
C ALA A 43 -1.81 -12.57 8.71
N GLY A 44 -2.38 -11.36 8.70
CA GLY A 44 -3.02 -10.71 9.84
C GLY A 44 -4.10 -11.58 10.48
N ILE A 45 -4.90 -12.32 9.70
CA ILE A 45 -5.95 -13.21 10.21
C ILE A 45 -5.35 -14.24 11.19
N HIS A 46 -4.19 -14.80 10.86
CA HIS A 46 -3.56 -15.87 11.64
C HIS A 46 -2.65 -15.39 12.78
N SER A 47 -2.42 -14.08 12.92
CA SER A 47 -1.52 -13.54 13.95
C SER A 47 -2.15 -13.37 15.34
N SER A 48 -3.49 -13.30 15.43
CA SER A 48 -4.20 -13.20 16.71
C SER A 48 -4.62 -14.59 17.21
N LYS A 49 -4.58 -14.83 18.53
CA LYS A 49 -5.18 -16.02 19.16
C LYS A 49 -6.61 -15.79 19.65
N ASP A 50 -7.07 -14.54 19.62
CA ASP A 50 -8.43 -14.16 20.00
C ASP A 50 -9.41 -14.43 18.84
N PRO A 51 -10.40 -15.32 19.03
CA PRO A 51 -11.39 -15.64 18.00
C PRO A 51 -12.20 -14.44 17.50
N VAL A 52 -12.48 -13.46 18.38
CA VAL A 52 -13.25 -12.26 17.99
C VAL A 52 -12.43 -11.43 17.00
N ARG A 53 -11.18 -11.14 17.36
CA ARG A 53 -10.26 -10.39 16.50
C ARG A 53 -9.93 -11.12 15.19
N GLN A 54 -9.89 -12.46 15.20
CA GLN A 54 -9.75 -13.24 13.96
C GLN A 54 -10.97 -13.05 13.04
N ALA A 55 -12.19 -13.10 13.60
CA ALA A 55 -13.42 -12.89 12.83
C ALA A 55 -13.50 -11.48 12.23
N GLU A 56 -13.11 -10.44 12.99
CA GLU A 56 -13.02 -9.06 12.51
C GLU A 56 -12.05 -8.92 11.33
N ARG A 57 -10.83 -9.47 11.46
CA ARG A 57 -9.83 -9.45 10.37
C ARG A 57 -10.27 -10.24 9.16
N GLN A 58 -10.98 -11.35 9.36
CA GLN A 58 -11.55 -12.14 8.26
C GLN A 58 -12.64 -11.38 7.51
N LEU A 59 -13.46 -10.59 8.22
CA LEU A 59 -14.46 -9.71 7.61
C LEU A 59 -13.79 -8.59 6.81
N GLN A 60 -12.79 -7.93 7.39
CA GLN A 60 -12.01 -6.90 6.71
C GLN A 60 -11.35 -7.43 5.44
N PHE A 61 -10.66 -8.58 5.51
CA PHE A 61 -10.03 -9.20 4.35
C PHE A 61 -11.03 -9.48 3.23
N ARG A 62 -12.21 -10.03 3.56
CA ARG A 62 -13.26 -10.30 2.55
C ARG A 62 -13.79 -9.03 1.91
N TRP A 63 -14.00 -7.97 2.71
CA TRP A 63 -14.40 -6.68 2.20
C TRP A 63 -13.34 -6.12 1.23
N VAL A 64 -12.06 -6.15 1.60
CA VAL A 64 -10.96 -5.70 0.73
C VAL A 64 -10.94 -6.45 -0.61
N VAL A 65 -11.03 -7.78 -0.60
CA VAL A 65 -11.06 -8.61 -1.82
C VAL A 65 -12.27 -8.31 -2.71
N GLN A 66 -13.40 -7.89 -2.12
CA GLN A 66 -14.61 -7.54 -2.86
C GLN A 66 -14.60 -6.09 -3.38
N SER A 67 -13.82 -5.21 -2.76
CA SER A 67 -13.86 -3.76 -3.01
C SER A 67 -12.72 -3.25 -3.88
N PHE A 68 -11.58 -3.93 -3.94
CA PHE A 68 -10.39 -3.41 -4.62
C PHE A 68 -9.72 -4.45 -5.50
N GLU A 69 -9.14 -4.00 -6.62
CA GLU A 69 -8.30 -4.81 -7.48
C GLU A 69 -6.85 -4.84 -6.96
N PRO A 70 -6.27 -6.02 -6.69
CA PRO A 70 -4.87 -6.14 -6.28
C PRO A 70 -3.92 -6.09 -7.48
N LEU A 71 -3.06 -5.08 -7.53
CA LEU A 71 -1.98 -4.98 -8.51
C LEU A 71 -0.85 -5.96 -8.19
N VAL A 72 -0.37 -6.64 -9.22
CA VAL A 72 0.59 -7.75 -9.13
C VAL A 72 2.01 -7.22 -8.91
N PHE A 73 2.76 -7.85 -8.01
CA PHE A 73 4.20 -7.66 -7.93
C PHE A 73 4.91 -8.60 -8.92
N ASP A 74 5.20 -8.09 -10.12
CA ASP A 74 5.80 -8.84 -11.22
C ASP A 74 7.29 -8.49 -11.45
N ALA A 75 7.85 -8.97 -12.58
CA ALA A 75 9.25 -8.73 -12.91
C ALA A 75 9.57 -7.25 -13.18
N GLU A 76 8.64 -6.49 -13.76
CA GLU A 76 8.82 -5.05 -13.98
C GLU A 76 8.80 -4.30 -12.65
N THR A 77 7.85 -4.62 -11.79
CA THR A 77 7.74 -4.07 -10.44
C THR A 77 8.99 -4.41 -9.60
N ALA A 78 9.54 -5.61 -9.76
CA ALA A 78 10.79 -6.02 -9.11
C ALA A 78 12.01 -5.21 -9.60
N HIS A 79 12.04 -4.76 -10.86
CA HIS A 79 13.09 -3.86 -11.34
C HIS A 79 12.98 -2.48 -10.66
N VAL A 80 11.77 -1.93 -10.56
CA VAL A 80 11.50 -0.67 -9.85
C VAL A 80 11.90 -0.74 -8.38
N TYR A 81 11.60 -1.87 -7.72
CA TYR A 81 12.02 -2.14 -6.34
C TYR A 81 13.54 -1.94 -6.15
N GLY A 82 14.36 -2.38 -7.11
CA GLY A 82 15.82 -2.22 -7.05
C GLY A 82 16.25 -0.75 -6.94
N SER A 83 15.61 0.13 -7.73
CA SER A 83 15.84 1.57 -7.70
C SER A 83 15.44 2.19 -6.35
N LEU A 84 14.28 1.80 -5.80
CA LEU A 84 13.84 2.28 -4.49
C LEU A 84 14.74 1.79 -3.35
N ALA A 85 15.16 0.52 -3.40
CA ALA A 85 16.11 -0.02 -2.44
C ALA A 85 17.45 0.72 -2.46
N PHE A 86 17.93 1.12 -3.63
CA PHE A 86 19.11 1.98 -3.78
C PHE A 86 18.90 3.35 -3.11
N LEU A 87 17.77 4.02 -3.36
CA LEU A 87 17.46 5.31 -2.73
C LEU A 87 17.42 5.24 -1.19
N VAL A 88 16.80 4.18 -0.64
CA VAL A 88 16.79 3.93 0.81
C VAL A 88 18.21 3.78 1.38
N GLN A 89 19.11 3.11 0.65
CA GLN A 89 20.50 2.98 1.06
C GLN A 89 21.23 4.33 1.06
N GLN A 90 20.97 5.20 0.06
CA GLN A 90 21.62 6.51 -0.02
C GLN A 90 21.28 7.42 1.16
N ILE A 91 20.10 7.25 1.78
CA ILE A 91 19.72 7.99 2.99
C ILE A 91 20.10 7.27 4.30
N GLY A 92 20.98 6.27 4.23
CA GLY A 92 21.49 5.55 5.40
C GLY A 92 20.53 4.54 6.03
N ARG A 93 19.41 4.23 5.37
CA ARG A 93 18.43 3.23 5.86
C ARG A 93 18.72 1.85 5.26
N LYS A 94 18.26 0.80 5.94
CA LYS A 94 18.45 -0.60 5.52
C LYS A 94 17.17 -1.14 4.84
N PRO A 95 17.22 -1.55 3.55
CA PRO A 95 16.04 -2.08 2.84
C PRO A 95 15.44 -3.35 3.46
N ARG A 96 16.27 -4.20 4.09
CA ARG A 96 15.84 -5.53 4.58
C ARG A 96 14.73 -5.47 5.64
N GLY A 97 14.62 -4.40 6.41
CA GLY A 97 13.53 -4.22 7.38
C GLY A 97 12.24 -3.68 6.78
N ARG A 98 12.21 -3.43 5.46
CA ARG A 98 11.20 -2.61 4.77
C ARG A 98 10.82 -3.23 3.43
N VAL A 99 10.99 -4.55 3.31
CA VAL A 99 10.81 -5.27 2.05
C VAL A 99 9.38 -5.09 1.55
N ALA A 100 8.38 -5.32 2.40
CA ALA A 100 6.98 -5.16 2.04
C ALA A 100 6.66 -3.71 1.63
N ASP A 101 7.03 -2.71 2.44
CA ASP A 101 6.85 -1.29 2.10
C ASP A 101 7.47 -0.94 0.75
N LEU A 102 8.68 -1.44 0.46
CA LEU A 102 9.36 -1.19 -0.80
C LEU A 102 8.69 -1.90 -1.98
N GLN A 103 8.07 -3.06 -1.78
CA GLN A 103 7.29 -3.73 -2.82
C GLN A 103 5.97 -2.99 -3.10
N ILE A 104 5.29 -2.50 -2.06
CA ILE A 104 4.09 -1.64 -2.19
C ILE A 104 4.46 -0.35 -2.92
N ALA A 105 5.54 0.32 -2.51
CA ALA A 105 6.06 1.51 -3.17
C ALA A 105 6.44 1.25 -4.64
N ALA A 106 7.10 0.12 -4.92
CA ALA A 106 7.44 -0.24 -6.30
C ALA A 106 6.20 -0.45 -7.16
N THR A 107 5.15 -1.05 -6.58
CA THR A 107 3.84 -1.22 -7.25
C THR A 107 3.24 0.15 -7.61
N ALA A 108 3.24 1.10 -6.66
CA ALA A 108 2.76 2.46 -6.92
C ALA A 108 3.54 3.15 -8.04
N VAL A 109 4.87 3.06 -8.01
CA VAL A 109 5.74 3.68 -9.02
C VAL A 109 5.56 3.05 -10.40
N GLN A 110 5.51 1.71 -10.49
CA GLN A 110 5.30 0.99 -11.76
C GLN A 110 3.99 1.41 -12.45
N HIS A 111 2.94 1.63 -11.67
CA HIS A 111 1.63 2.03 -12.19
C HIS A 111 1.41 3.55 -12.21
N ALA A 112 2.43 4.35 -11.87
CA ALA A 112 2.35 5.82 -11.78
C ALA A 112 1.22 6.33 -10.86
N LEU A 113 0.94 5.62 -9.77
CA LEU A 113 -0.12 5.94 -8.82
C LEU A 113 0.43 6.69 -7.59
N PRO A 114 -0.27 7.72 -7.09
CA PRO A 114 0.02 8.24 -5.76
C PRO A 114 -0.28 7.17 -4.69
N LEU A 115 0.62 7.04 -3.70
CA LEU A 115 0.47 6.12 -2.58
C LEU A 115 -0.14 6.84 -1.39
N TYR A 116 -1.34 6.45 -1.00
CA TYR A 116 -2.02 6.93 0.20
C TYR A 116 -1.63 6.06 1.39
N THR A 117 -1.14 6.66 2.47
CA THR A 117 -0.64 5.93 3.65
C THR A 117 -0.87 6.71 4.94
N ARG A 118 -1.11 5.99 6.04
CA ARG A 118 -1.08 6.56 7.40
C ARG A 118 0.33 6.71 7.95
N ASN A 119 1.32 6.07 7.32
CA ASN A 119 2.70 6.01 7.79
C ASN A 119 3.67 6.65 6.76
N PRO A 120 3.57 7.94 6.44
CA PRO A 120 4.38 8.57 5.39
C PRO A 120 5.90 8.49 5.67
N ASP A 121 6.29 8.43 6.96
CA ASP A 121 7.68 8.24 7.37
C ASP A 121 8.28 6.90 6.89
N ASP A 122 7.42 5.93 6.59
CA ASP A 122 7.81 4.67 6.00
C ASP A 122 8.20 4.79 4.52
N PHE A 123 8.03 5.94 3.89
CA PHE A 123 8.42 6.15 2.49
C PHE A 123 9.45 7.28 2.34
N LYS A 124 10.00 7.75 3.46
CA LYS A 124 11.04 8.79 3.48
C LYS A 124 12.25 8.35 2.64
N GLY A 125 12.66 9.23 1.73
CA GLY A 125 13.76 8.99 0.78
C GLY A 125 13.31 8.51 -0.60
N LEU A 126 12.03 8.14 -0.78
CA LEU A 126 11.50 7.65 -2.06
C LEU A 126 10.83 8.74 -2.91
N GLY A 127 10.66 9.95 -2.36
CA GLY A 127 10.02 11.10 -3.01
C GLY A 127 10.47 11.43 -4.45
N PRO A 128 11.73 11.20 -4.86
CA PRO A 128 12.13 11.40 -6.26
C PRO A 128 11.39 10.50 -7.28
N LEU A 129 10.85 9.36 -6.83
CA LEU A 129 10.16 8.39 -7.70
C LEU A 129 8.72 8.12 -7.27
N LEU A 130 8.36 8.39 -6.01
CA LEU A 130 7.07 8.05 -5.44
C LEU A 130 6.37 9.31 -4.89
N ASN A 131 5.13 9.54 -5.34
CA ASN A 131 4.25 10.53 -4.72
C ASN A 131 3.53 9.89 -3.52
N VAL A 132 3.82 10.37 -2.32
CA VAL A 132 3.24 9.86 -1.06
C VAL A 132 2.25 10.88 -0.53
N ILE A 133 1.02 10.45 -0.28
CA ILE A 133 -0.05 11.28 0.25
C ILE A 133 -0.43 10.77 1.65
N PRO A 134 -0.18 11.55 2.71
CA PRO A 134 -0.57 11.17 4.06
C PRO A 134 -2.08 11.29 4.25
N VAL A 135 -2.66 10.35 5.01
CA VAL A 135 -4.07 10.36 5.45
C VAL A 135 -4.22 10.09 6.93
#